data_AF-A0A920B5Z8-F1
#
_entry.id   AF-A0A920B5Z8-F1
#
_cell.length_a   1.000
_cell.length_b   1.000
_cell.length_c   1.000
_cell.angle_alpha   90.00
_cell.angle_beta   90.00
_cell.angle_gamma   90.00
#
_symmetry.space_group_name_H-M   'P 1'
#
loop_
_entity.id
_entity.type
_entity.pdbx_description
1 polymer ?
#
loop_
_entity_poly.entity_id
_entity_poly.type
_entity_poly.pdbx_seq_one_letter_code
_entity_poly.pdbx_strand_id
1 'polypeptide(L)'
;MNLNDTIVAQSTPQGKGAIGIIRLSGKNSITIINSIFPSKDLSKEKSHTIHYGNIEYENDIIDEVLISIFKEPKSYTKENIVEISCHGSNFIIKKILSITVKLGARVANKGEFTFRSFLNGNIDLSQAEAVSDLISSNSENSHKMAINHIKGVFSNKIKELRKDLINLSSLLELELDFSEEDVEFANREQLENLLDEILSFNNLLLDSYKLNNVIKDGINVLILGKPNVGKSTILNGLLEEDKAIISDIPGTTRDVLEDTITIGGNLLRFIDTAGIRKTDDKIEKIGIEKALNQIEKAALILYVFDLNKTNVDALERELNNDLFNKKHIIYIGNKGDLKICKEVDLYFSNKKLKKISANNNNDIKKLKNLINNYITKNLVSSDSSIMINERHFASLTNVNTSINNVKKNLKNKSNIDLLALDIKYALNHLGEITGEISNEEILGNIFSKFCIGK
;
A
#
# COMPACT_ATOMS: atom_id res chain seq x y z
N MET A 1 18.62 -19.76 -0.80
CA MET A 1 19.24 -18.90 0.24
C MET A 1 19.75 -19.79 1.38
N ASN A 2 20.91 -19.51 1.96
CA ASN A 2 21.34 -20.21 3.18
C ASN A 2 20.67 -19.53 4.39
N LEU A 3 19.81 -20.25 5.12
CA LEU A 3 19.07 -19.71 6.27
C LEU A 3 19.85 -19.80 7.59
N ASN A 4 20.95 -20.54 7.61
CA ASN A 4 21.76 -20.75 8.83
C ASN A 4 22.89 -19.72 8.99
N ASP A 5 23.09 -18.84 8.00
CA ASP A 5 24.11 -17.79 8.09
C ASP A 5 23.60 -16.58 8.90
N THR A 6 24.52 -15.72 9.31
CA THR A 6 24.20 -14.45 9.94
C THR A 6 24.27 -13.33 8.93
N ILE A 7 23.21 -12.55 8.80
CA ILE A 7 23.13 -11.43 7.86
C ILE A 7 23.35 -10.09 8.54
N VAL A 8 23.87 -9.12 7.78
CA VAL A 8 24.06 -7.74 8.22
C VAL A 8 23.63 -6.75 7.13
N ALA A 9 23.03 -5.64 7.55
CA ALA A 9 22.76 -4.49 6.69
C ALA A 9 22.54 -3.20 7.49
N GLN A 10 22.64 -2.06 6.82
CA GLN A 10 22.15 -0.78 7.34
C GLN A 10 20.61 -0.77 7.30
N SER A 11 19.97 -0.47 8.43
CA SER A 11 18.50 -0.38 8.55
C SER A 11 17.97 1.06 8.49
N THR A 12 18.83 2.07 8.58
CA THR A 12 18.46 3.48 8.32
C THR A 12 18.62 3.86 6.84
N PRO A 13 17.93 4.92 6.36
CA PRO A 13 18.19 5.47 5.03
C PRO A 13 19.65 5.83 4.81
N GLN A 14 20.12 5.69 3.56
CA GLN A 14 21.46 6.16 3.18
C GLN A 14 21.51 7.69 3.21
N GLY A 15 22.57 8.25 3.76
CA GLY A 15 22.75 9.70 3.84
C GLY A 15 23.62 10.12 5.03
N LYS A 16 23.71 11.43 5.24
CA LYS A 16 24.27 12.00 6.47
C LYS A 16 23.14 12.16 7.48
N GLY A 17 23.33 11.66 8.68
CA GLY A 17 22.39 11.83 9.79
C GLY A 17 23.12 11.81 11.12
N ALA A 18 22.42 12.14 12.20
CA ALA A 18 22.98 12.02 13.54
C ALA A 18 23.28 10.54 13.88
N ILE A 19 22.38 9.63 13.48
CA ILE A 19 22.43 8.21 13.85
C ILE A 19 22.30 7.33 12.60
N GLY A 20 23.11 6.27 12.55
CA GLY A 20 22.97 5.14 11.63
C GLY A 20 22.71 3.87 12.40
N ILE A 21 21.79 3.02 11.92
CA ILE A 21 21.52 1.71 12.53
C ILE A 21 22.03 0.61 11.60
N ILE A 22 22.87 -0.26 12.14
CA ILE A 22 23.31 -1.50 11.49
C ILE A 22 22.68 -2.67 12.24
N ARG A 23 21.98 -3.54 11.51
CA ARG A 23 21.28 -4.69 12.08
C ARG A 23 21.96 -5.99 11.64
N LEU A 24 22.18 -6.88 12.59
CA LEU A 24 22.59 -8.26 12.37
C LEU A 24 21.47 -9.22 12.77
N SER A 25 21.24 -10.29 12.02
CA SER A 25 20.29 -11.37 12.37
C SER A 25 20.88 -12.74 12.07
N GLY A 26 20.73 -13.68 12.98
CA GLY A 26 21.16 -15.07 12.82
C GLY A 26 21.91 -15.60 14.05
N LYS A 27 22.25 -16.88 14.03
CA LYS A 27 22.81 -17.60 15.19
C LYS A 27 24.08 -16.95 15.77
N ASN A 28 24.93 -16.38 14.91
CA ASN A 28 26.22 -15.82 15.30
C ASN A 28 26.19 -14.29 15.53
N SER A 29 25.03 -13.63 15.45
CA SER A 29 24.93 -12.16 15.56
C SER A 29 25.55 -11.63 16.86
N ILE A 30 25.22 -12.24 17.99
CA ILE A 30 25.76 -11.86 19.31
C ILE A 30 27.26 -12.14 19.38
N THR A 31 27.72 -13.30 18.90
CA THR A 31 29.13 -13.69 18.92
C THR A 31 30.00 -12.76 18.08
N ILE A 32 29.53 -12.38 16.90
CA ILE A 32 30.24 -11.45 16.00
C ILE A 32 30.40 -10.10 16.70
N ILE A 33 29.33 -9.56 17.28
CA ILE A 33 29.41 -8.25 17.93
C ILE A 33 30.20 -8.28 19.23
N ASN A 34 30.12 -9.35 20.02
CA ASN A 34 30.97 -9.54 21.20
C ASN A 34 32.47 -9.46 20.88
N SER A 35 32.90 -9.92 19.69
CA SER A 35 34.31 -9.89 19.30
C SER A 35 34.86 -8.48 19.04
N ILE A 36 34.00 -7.50 18.84
CA ILE A 36 34.35 -6.10 18.55
C ILE A 36 33.80 -5.10 19.56
N PHE A 37 33.20 -5.59 20.66
CA PHE A 37 32.60 -4.77 21.71
C PHE A 37 33.17 -5.18 23.07
N PRO A 38 34.35 -4.67 23.46
CA PRO A 38 35.03 -5.09 24.68
C PRO A 38 34.34 -4.59 25.95
N SER A 39 33.47 -3.59 25.86
CA SER A 39 32.83 -2.96 27.02
C SER A 39 31.93 -3.91 27.81
N LYS A 40 31.37 -4.94 27.16
CA LYS A 40 30.49 -5.91 27.84
C LYS A 40 30.35 -7.23 27.08
N ASP A 41 30.17 -8.32 27.82
CA ASP A 41 29.81 -9.62 27.25
C ASP A 41 28.29 -9.72 27.02
N LEU A 42 27.85 -9.37 25.80
CA LEU A 42 26.46 -9.35 25.35
C LEU A 42 25.78 -10.73 25.44
N SER A 43 26.53 -11.82 25.49
CA SER A 43 25.98 -13.18 25.64
C SER A 43 25.33 -13.39 27.00
N LYS A 44 25.81 -12.71 28.05
CA LYS A 44 25.29 -12.81 29.43
C LYS A 44 24.17 -11.81 29.73
N GLU A 45 24.00 -10.82 28.87
CA GLU A 45 23.01 -9.76 29.05
C GLU A 45 21.58 -10.25 28.76
N LYS A 46 20.59 -9.52 29.30
CA LYS A 46 19.18 -9.83 29.06
C LYS A 46 18.77 -9.35 27.66
N SER A 47 17.84 -10.06 27.03
CA SER A 47 17.18 -9.61 25.80
C SER A 47 16.43 -8.28 26.04
N HIS A 48 16.27 -7.47 25.00
CA HIS A 48 15.63 -6.15 25.00
C HIS A 48 16.31 -5.14 25.94
N THR A 49 17.64 -5.15 25.96
CA THR A 49 18.43 -4.17 26.70
C THR A 49 19.38 -3.43 25.77
N ILE A 50 19.80 -2.24 26.21
CA ILE A 50 20.71 -1.35 25.48
C ILE A 50 22.02 -1.26 26.26
N HIS A 51 23.14 -1.33 25.55
CA HIS A 51 24.49 -1.27 26.10
C HIS A 51 25.29 -0.19 25.39
N TYR A 52 25.91 0.69 26.18
CA TYR A 52 26.79 1.74 25.69
C TYR A 52 28.25 1.29 25.74
N GLY A 53 29.03 1.65 24.73
CA GLY A 53 30.46 1.40 24.69
C GLY A 53 31.06 1.65 23.31
N ASN A 54 32.31 1.24 23.12
CA ASN A 54 33.03 1.43 21.87
C ASN A 54 33.02 0.17 21.02
N ILE A 55 32.90 0.34 19.70
CA ILE A 55 33.31 -0.69 18.75
C ILE A 55 34.80 -0.53 18.49
N GLU A 56 35.54 -1.60 18.75
CA GLU A 56 36.99 -1.66 18.58
C GLU A 56 37.37 -2.81 17.65
N TYR A 57 38.33 -2.56 16.76
CA TYR A 57 38.86 -3.58 15.84
C TYR A 57 40.34 -3.34 15.58
N GLU A 58 41.18 -4.37 15.74
CA GLU A 58 42.65 -4.28 15.55
C GLU A 58 43.30 -3.16 16.39
N ASN A 59 42.83 -2.94 17.62
CA ASN A 59 43.23 -1.86 18.55
C ASN A 59 42.85 -0.42 18.14
N ASP A 60 42.05 -0.25 17.09
CA ASP A 60 41.49 1.05 16.72
C ASP A 60 40.04 1.17 17.23
N ILE A 61 39.74 2.31 17.86
CA ILE A 61 38.36 2.70 18.18
C ILE A 61 37.69 3.16 16.89
N ILE A 62 36.63 2.47 16.49
CA ILE A 62 35.89 2.76 15.25
C ILE A 62 34.82 3.82 15.52
N ASP A 63 34.02 3.61 16.55
CA ASP A 63 32.97 4.53 16.98
C ASP A 63 32.49 4.21 18.40
N GLU A 64 31.89 5.21 19.04
CA GLU A 64 31.14 5.07 20.28
C GLU A 64 29.66 4.82 19.93
N VAL A 65 29.08 3.74 20.45
CA VAL A 65 27.78 3.22 19.98
C VAL A 65 26.85 2.82 21.12
N LEU A 66 25.56 2.69 20.77
CA LEU A 66 24.58 1.95 21.56
C LEU A 66 24.24 0.63 20.87
N ILE A 67 24.35 -0.48 21.60
CA ILE A 67 24.02 -1.82 21.13
C ILE A 67 22.73 -2.28 21.77
N SER A 68 21.72 -2.59 20.95
CA SER A 68 20.48 -3.23 21.36
C SER A 68 20.53 -4.73 21.07
N ILE A 69 20.18 -5.56 22.05
CA ILE A 69 20.18 -7.04 21.90
C ILE A 69 18.75 -7.57 21.92
N PHE A 70 18.41 -8.42 20.96
CA PHE A 70 17.17 -9.21 20.96
C PHE A 70 17.51 -10.69 20.80
N LYS A 71 17.30 -11.48 21.85
CA LYS A 71 17.53 -12.93 21.84
C LYS A 71 16.30 -13.68 21.30
N GLU A 72 16.56 -14.75 20.55
CA GLU A 72 15.52 -15.66 20.06
C GLU A 72 14.66 -16.22 21.20
N PRO A 73 13.35 -16.49 20.98
CA PRO A 73 12.57 -16.19 19.77
C PRO A 73 11.98 -14.77 19.75
N LYS A 74 12.32 -13.91 20.72
CA LYS A 74 11.69 -12.60 20.90
C LYS A 74 12.43 -11.53 20.10
N SER A 75 12.37 -11.62 18.78
CA SER A 75 12.98 -10.65 17.87
C SER A 75 12.16 -10.54 16.58
N TYR A 76 12.47 -9.54 15.75
CA TYR A 76 11.77 -9.35 14.47
C TYR A 76 11.85 -10.59 13.56
N THR A 77 13.01 -11.24 13.48
CA THR A 77 13.22 -12.44 12.66
C THR A 77 12.96 -13.73 13.43
N LYS A 78 12.64 -13.67 14.73
CA LYS A 78 12.72 -14.78 15.71
C LYS A 78 14.10 -15.41 15.90
N GLU A 79 15.15 -14.86 15.28
CA GLU A 79 16.54 -15.25 15.53
C GLU A 79 17.20 -14.30 16.54
N ASN A 80 18.46 -14.54 16.91
CA ASN A 80 19.23 -13.52 17.62
C ASN A 80 19.47 -12.31 16.71
N ILE A 81 19.07 -11.12 17.16
CA ILE A 81 19.31 -9.83 16.51
C ILE A 81 20.19 -8.96 17.40
N VAL A 82 21.13 -8.27 16.77
CA VAL A 82 21.89 -7.17 17.39
C VAL A 82 21.76 -5.93 16.51
N GLU A 83 21.41 -4.80 17.11
CA GLU A 83 21.35 -3.51 16.42
C GLU A 83 22.41 -2.57 16.98
N ILE A 84 23.24 -2.02 16.11
CA ILE A 84 24.29 -1.06 16.43
C ILE A 84 23.79 0.32 16.01
N SER A 85 23.54 1.19 16.98
CA SER A 85 23.26 2.60 16.76
C SER A 85 24.57 3.37 16.88
N CYS A 86 25.11 3.78 15.73
CA CYS A 86 26.38 4.48 15.57
C CYS A 86 26.15 5.89 15.03
N HIS A 87 27.18 6.73 15.00
CA HIS A 87 27.11 8.01 14.32
C HIS A 87 26.78 7.82 12.84
N GLY A 88 25.84 8.62 12.31
CA GLY A 88 25.31 8.50 10.94
C GLY A 88 26.29 8.97 9.84
N SER A 89 27.57 8.64 9.96
CA SER A 89 28.61 8.86 8.97
C SER A 89 28.72 7.66 8.03
N ASN A 90 28.68 7.92 6.72
CA ASN A 90 28.86 6.89 5.70
C ASN A 90 30.19 6.12 5.85
N PHE A 91 31.24 6.79 6.34
CA PHE A 91 32.52 6.14 6.60
C PHE A 91 32.41 5.12 7.74
N ILE A 92 31.82 5.52 8.88
CA ILE A 92 31.65 4.67 10.06
C ILE A 92 30.77 3.46 9.71
N ILE A 93 29.62 3.71 9.08
CA ILE A 93 28.68 2.65 8.70
C ILE A 93 29.35 1.62 7.79
N LYS A 94 30.05 2.07 6.74
CA LYS A 94 30.78 1.17 5.83
C LYS A 94 31.89 0.40 6.54
N LYS A 95 32.60 1.04 7.48
CA LYS A 95 33.67 0.40 8.26
C LYS A 95 33.10 -0.71 9.14
N ILE A 96 32.05 -0.45 9.93
CA ILE A 96 31.41 -1.47 10.78
C ILE A 96 30.82 -2.61 9.94
N LEU A 97 30.15 -2.30 8.81
CA LEU A 97 29.68 -3.32 7.87
C LEU A 97 30.84 -4.20 7.35
N SER A 98 31.96 -3.60 6.94
CA SER A 98 33.11 -4.36 6.46
C SER A 98 33.72 -5.27 7.53
N ILE A 99 33.78 -4.80 8.78
CA ILE A 99 34.31 -5.56 9.92
C ILE A 99 33.39 -6.75 10.22
N THR A 100 32.09 -6.52 10.35
CA THR A 100 31.12 -7.61 10.62
C THR A 100 31.11 -8.66 9.51
N VAL A 101 31.28 -8.27 8.24
CA VAL A 101 31.41 -9.22 7.13
C VAL A 101 32.69 -10.05 7.23
N LYS A 102 33.83 -9.44 7.55
CA LYS A 102 35.09 -10.18 7.79
C LYS A 102 34.98 -11.20 8.93
N LEU A 103 34.14 -10.91 9.92
CA LEU A 103 33.91 -11.77 11.09
C LEU A 103 32.85 -12.87 10.84
N GLY A 104 32.37 -13.01 9.60
CA GLY A 104 31.50 -14.11 9.18
C GLY A 104 30.04 -13.74 8.97
N ALA A 105 29.66 -12.46 9.05
CA ALA A 105 28.36 -12.04 8.57
C ALA A 105 28.34 -11.96 7.03
N ARG A 106 27.18 -12.17 6.42
CA ARG A 106 26.94 -11.90 4.99
C ARG A 106 26.08 -10.65 4.84
N VAL A 107 26.30 -9.88 3.79
CA VAL A 107 25.39 -8.77 3.45
C VAL A 107 23.99 -9.32 3.15
N ALA A 108 22.97 -8.77 3.80
CA ALA A 108 21.59 -9.17 3.58
C ALA A 108 21.13 -8.83 2.15
N ASN A 109 20.33 -9.72 1.56
CA ASN A 109 19.58 -9.40 0.34
C ASN A 109 18.42 -8.44 0.65
N LYS A 110 17.80 -7.89 -0.40
CA LYS A 110 16.57 -7.09 -0.28
C LYS A 110 15.47 -7.91 0.40
N GLY A 111 14.82 -7.32 1.41
CA GLY A 111 13.72 -7.97 2.13
C GLY A 111 14.10 -9.19 2.97
N GLU A 112 15.39 -9.52 3.12
CA GLU A 112 15.81 -10.77 3.74
C GLU A 112 15.44 -10.86 5.23
N PHE A 113 15.40 -9.75 5.98
CA PHE A 113 14.98 -9.83 7.39
C PHE A 113 13.48 -10.13 7.51
N THR A 114 12.65 -9.48 6.69
CA THR A 114 11.19 -9.72 6.64
C THR A 114 10.92 -11.14 6.12
N PHE A 115 11.71 -11.62 5.15
CA PHE A 115 11.63 -13.00 4.66
C PHE A 115 11.93 -14.02 5.76
N ARG A 116 12.97 -13.83 6.56
CA ARG A 116 13.25 -14.70 7.72
C ARG A 116 12.16 -14.62 8.79
N SER A 117 11.62 -13.43 9.05
CA SER A 117 10.46 -13.25 9.93
C SER A 117 9.26 -14.09 9.45
N PHE A 118 8.99 -14.11 8.15
CA PHE A 118 7.97 -14.95 7.54
C PHE A 118 8.26 -16.45 7.70
N LEU A 119 9.46 -16.91 7.32
CA LEU A 119 9.84 -18.32 7.40
C LEU A 119 9.81 -18.88 8.82
N ASN A 120 10.15 -18.07 9.83
CA ASN A 120 10.10 -18.46 11.23
C ASN A 120 8.67 -18.35 11.83
N GLY A 121 7.67 -18.06 10.99
CA GLY A 121 6.25 -17.95 11.37
C GLY A 121 5.99 -16.79 12.34
N ASN A 122 6.79 -15.73 12.30
CA ASN A 122 6.55 -14.52 13.09
C ASN A 122 5.43 -13.66 12.47
N ILE A 123 5.41 -13.62 11.14
CA ILE A 123 4.41 -12.92 10.33
C ILE A 123 4.01 -13.85 9.17
N ASP A 124 2.81 -13.68 8.63
CA ASP A 124 2.41 -14.30 7.37
C ASP A 124 2.77 -13.43 6.15
N LEU A 125 2.55 -13.95 4.94
CA LEU A 125 2.97 -13.27 3.71
C LEU A 125 2.23 -11.94 3.49
N SER A 126 0.94 -11.88 3.83
CA SER A 126 0.13 -10.66 3.75
C SER A 126 0.63 -9.60 4.74
N GLN A 127 0.99 -10.01 5.95
CA GLN A 127 1.64 -9.12 6.93
C GLN A 127 3.02 -8.64 6.46
N ALA A 128 3.81 -9.51 5.83
CA ALA A 128 5.10 -9.14 5.26
C ALA A 128 4.94 -8.05 4.17
N GLU A 129 4.02 -8.24 3.23
CA GLU A 129 3.70 -7.25 2.18
C GLU A 129 3.30 -5.90 2.79
N ALA A 130 2.50 -5.92 3.86
CA ALA A 130 2.05 -4.72 4.56
C ALA A 130 3.19 -3.93 5.25
N VAL A 131 4.31 -4.57 5.60
CA VAL A 131 5.50 -3.87 6.11
C VAL A 131 6.08 -2.94 5.04
N SER A 132 6.13 -3.39 3.78
CA SER A 132 6.57 -2.53 2.67
C SER A 132 5.60 -1.37 2.47
N ASP A 133 4.31 -1.66 2.51
CA ASP A 133 3.27 -0.66 2.31
C ASP A 133 3.31 0.43 3.39
N LEU A 134 3.54 0.04 4.66
CA LEU A 134 3.72 0.97 5.78
C LEU A 134 4.92 1.90 5.58
N ILE A 135 6.04 1.39 5.09
CA ILE A 135 7.25 2.19 4.86
C ILE A 135 7.04 3.19 3.71
N SER A 136 6.32 2.77 2.67
CA SER A 136 6.01 3.60 1.50
C SER A 136 4.80 4.53 1.67
N SER A 137 4.07 4.44 2.79
CA SER A 137 2.81 5.15 2.98
C SER A 137 3.03 6.66 3.01
N ASN A 138 2.44 7.37 2.05
CA ASN A 138 2.54 8.83 1.93
C ASN A 138 1.25 9.57 2.35
N SER A 139 0.28 8.86 2.93
CA SER A 139 -1.01 9.40 3.36
C SER A 139 -1.49 8.74 4.65
N GLU A 140 -2.27 9.47 5.46
CA GLU A 140 -2.78 8.97 6.75
C GLU A 140 -3.65 7.72 6.57
N ASN A 141 -4.47 7.67 5.51
CA ASN A 141 -5.33 6.52 5.23
C ASN A 141 -4.52 5.30 4.80
N SER A 142 -3.53 5.47 3.91
CA SER A 142 -2.61 4.39 3.52
C SER A 142 -1.86 3.83 4.73
N HIS A 143 -1.42 4.70 5.64
CA HIS A 143 -0.75 4.31 6.88
C HIS A 143 -1.66 3.50 7.81
N LYS A 144 -2.90 3.96 8.04
CA LYS A 144 -3.90 3.24 8.87
C LYS A 144 -4.22 1.86 8.30
N MET A 145 -4.38 1.74 6.98
CA MET A 145 -4.65 0.46 6.32
C MET A 145 -3.48 -0.52 6.47
N ALA A 146 -2.25 -0.05 6.27
CA ALA A 146 -1.06 -0.88 6.44
C ALA A 146 -0.90 -1.39 7.89
N ILE A 147 -1.21 -0.56 8.89
CA ILE A 147 -1.20 -0.98 10.31
C ILE A 147 -2.22 -2.10 10.57
N ASN A 148 -3.45 -1.97 10.05
CA ASN A 148 -4.49 -2.99 10.25
C ASN A 148 -4.11 -4.32 9.59
N HIS A 149 -3.44 -4.28 8.44
CA HIS A 149 -2.88 -5.47 7.80
C HIS A 149 -1.76 -6.10 8.63
N ILE A 150 -0.82 -5.31 9.15
CA ILE A 150 0.26 -5.82 10.02
C ILE A 150 -0.31 -6.50 11.27
N LYS A 151 -1.42 -5.99 11.83
CA LYS A 151 -2.12 -6.62 12.97
C LYS A 151 -2.75 -7.98 12.62
N GLY A 152 -2.81 -8.36 11.35
CA GLY A 152 -3.27 -9.68 10.92
C GLY A 152 -4.77 -9.89 10.99
N VAL A 153 -5.59 -8.84 11.13
CA VAL A 153 -7.07 -8.95 11.22
C VAL A 153 -7.63 -9.76 10.05
N PHE A 154 -7.17 -9.43 8.84
CA PHE A 154 -7.53 -10.10 7.60
C PHE A 154 -7.00 -11.54 7.52
N SER A 155 -5.70 -11.72 7.75
CA SER A 155 -5.08 -13.04 7.67
C SER A 155 -5.67 -14.02 8.67
N ASN A 156 -6.06 -13.55 9.85
CA ASN A 156 -6.72 -14.37 10.87
C ASN A 156 -8.11 -14.84 10.40
N LYS A 157 -8.90 -13.97 9.75
CA LYS A 157 -10.20 -14.37 9.21
C LYS A 157 -10.06 -15.39 8.07
N ILE A 158 -9.07 -15.22 7.18
CA ILE A 158 -8.78 -16.24 6.16
C ILE A 158 -8.37 -17.58 6.78
N LYS A 159 -7.50 -17.55 7.80
CA LYS A 159 -7.07 -18.77 8.50
C LYS A 159 -8.24 -19.48 9.18
N GLU A 160 -9.16 -18.74 9.78
CA GLU A 160 -10.39 -19.27 10.38
C GLU A 160 -11.25 -19.96 9.30
N LEU A 161 -11.62 -19.25 8.24
CA LEU A 161 -12.43 -19.80 7.15
C LEU A 161 -11.79 -21.02 6.48
N ARG A 162 -10.47 -20.98 6.28
CA ARG A 162 -9.69 -22.09 5.72
C ARG A 162 -9.70 -23.30 6.66
N LYS A 163 -9.54 -23.09 7.97
CA LYS A 163 -9.60 -24.16 8.97
C LYS A 163 -10.96 -24.84 8.97
N ASP A 164 -12.04 -24.06 8.93
CA ASP A 164 -13.40 -24.60 8.89
C ASP A 164 -13.65 -25.38 7.61
N LEU A 165 -13.13 -24.89 6.48
CA LEU A 165 -13.23 -25.58 5.19
C LEU A 165 -12.41 -26.88 5.17
N ILE A 166 -11.23 -26.93 5.81
CA ILE A 166 -10.45 -28.17 5.99
C ILE A 166 -11.25 -29.19 6.81
N ASN A 167 -11.84 -28.77 7.92
CA ASN A 167 -12.62 -29.67 8.77
C ASN A 167 -13.78 -30.30 7.98
N LEU A 168 -14.54 -29.50 7.24
CA LEU A 168 -15.64 -30.02 6.41
C LEU A 168 -15.14 -30.86 5.23
N SER A 169 -14.02 -30.49 4.60
CA SER A 169 -13.39 -31.27 3.54
C SER A 169 -12.98 -32.66 4.03
N SER A 170 -12.45 -32.77 5.26
CA SER A 170 -12.06 -34.06 5.83
C SER A 170 -13.25 -35.00 6.05
N LEU A 171 -14.43 -34.45 6.40
CA LEU A 171 -15.65 -35.24 6.53
C LEU A 171 -16.15 -35.74 5.16
N LEU A 172 -16.02 -34.91 4.12
CA LEU A 172 -16.35 -35.31 2.75
C LEU A 172 -15.40 -36.37 2.19
N GLU A 173 -14.10 -36.28 2.52
CA GLU A 173 -13.12 -37.31 2.15
C GLU A 173 -13.42 -38.64 2.85
N LEU A 174 -13.80 -38.61 4.14
CA LEU A 174 -14.26 -39.82 4.83
C LEU A 174 -15.54 -40.39 4.18
N GLU A 175 -16.50 -39.56 3.83
CA GLU A 175 -17.72 -40.01 3.13
C GLU A 175 -17.41 -40.67 1.77
N LEU A 176 -16.40 -40.18 1.06
CA LEU A 176 -15.90 -40.83 -0.16
C LEU A 176 -15.28 -42.20 0.11
N ASP A 177 -14.44 -42.30 1.14
CA ASP A 177 -13.76 -43.54 1.53
C ASP A 177 -14.75 -44.65 1.97
N PHE A 178 -15.91 -44.26 2.51
CA PHE A 178 -16.97 -45.16 2.98
C PHE A 178 -18.23 -45.14 2.09
N SER A 179 -18.09 -44.75 0.81
CA SER A 179 -19.21 -44.65 -0.13
C SER A 179 -20.00 -45.95 -0.36
N GLU A 180 -19.41 -47.12 -0.06
CA GLU A 180 -20.07 -48.43 -0.11
C GLU A 180 -20.99 -48.71 1.11
N GLU A 181 -20.84 -47.95 2.20
CA GLU A 181 -21.56 -48.16 3.47
C GLU A 181 -22.82 -47.29 3.62
N ASP A 182 -23.17 -46.46 2.62
CA ASP A 182 -24.36 -45.58 2.60
C ASP A 182 -24.43 -44.62 3.81
N VAL A 183 -23.26 -44.10 4.26
CA VAL A 183 -23.14 -43.23 5.43
C VAL A 183 -22.85 -41.78 5.02
N GLU A 184 -23.69 -40.83 5.46
CA GLU A 184 -23.42 -39.39 5.31
C GLU A 184 -22.67 -38.86 6.54
N PHE A 185 -21.44 -38.36 6.34
CA PHE A 185 -20.62 -37.80 7.42
C PHE A 185 -20.59 -36.26 7.40
N ALA A 186 -20.75 -35.65 6.23
CA ALA A 186 -20.68 -34.21 6.07
C ALA A 186 -22.08 -33.56 6.05
N ASN A 187 -22.32 -32.62 6.97
CA ASN A 187 -23.55 -31.83 6.96
C ASN A 187 -23.53 -30.81 5.80
N ARG A 188 -24.39 -31.04 4.79
CA ARG A 188 -24.49 -30.19 3.59
C ARG A 188 -24.96 -28.77 3.88
N GLU A 189 -25.82 -28.56 4.88
CA GLU A 189 -26.28 -27.22 5.28
C GLU A 189 -25.13 -26.42 5.93
N GLN A 190 -24.34 -27.06 6.79
CA GLN A 190 -23.15 -26.43 7.37
C GLN A 190 -22.14 -26.04 6.30
N LEU A 191 -21.94 -26.90 5.30
CA LEU A 191 -21.09 -26.60 4.16
C LEU A 191 -21.62 -25.41 3.36
N GLU A 192 -22.91 -25.40 2.99
CA GLU A 192 -23.50 -24.27 2.26
C GLU A 192 -23.34 -22.93 2.99
N ASN A 193 -23.61 -22.91 4.31
CA ASN A 193 -23.44 -21.73 5.14
C ASN A 193 -21.98 -21.23 5.16
N LEU A 194 -21.00 -22.14 5.28
CA LEU A 194 -19.59 -21.78 5.23
C LEU A 194 -19.19 -21.24 3.85
N LEU A 195 -19.66 -21.84 2.76
CA LEU A 195 -19.39 -21.35 1.41
C LEU A 195 -19.96 -19.95 1.21
N ASP A 196 -21.14 -19.66 1.76
CA ASP A 196 -21.73 -18.31 1.73
C ASP A 196 -20.96 -17.30 2.56
N GLU A 197 -20.46 -17.68 3.74
CA GLU A 197 -19.57 -16.83 4.53
C GLU A 197 -18.28 -16.50 3.79
N ILE A 198 -17.66 -17.52 3.17
CA ILE A 198 -16.44 -17.35 2.36
C ILE A 198 -16.72 -16.40 1.18
N LEU A 199 -17.81 -16.59 0.43
CA LEU A 199 -18.16 -15.72 -0.70
C LEU A 199 -18.44 -14.29 -0.26
N SER A 200 -19.18 -14.10 0.82
CA SER A 200 -19.48 -12.78 1.38
C SER A 200 -18.19 -12.03 1.74
N PHE A 201 -17.30 -12.69 2.49
CA PHE A 201 -16.01 -12.11 2.85
C PHE A 201 -15.13 -11.87 1.62
N ASN A 202 -15.08 -12.80 0.67
CA ASN A 202 -14.33 -12.67 -0.57
C ASN A 202 -14.79 -11.47 -1.42
N ASN A 203 -16.10 -11.26 -1.55
CA ASN A 203 -16.65 -10.14 -2.31
C ASN A 203 -16.34 -8.79 -1.65
N LEU A 204 -16.42 -8.70 -0.32
CA LEU A 204 -16.00 -7.50 0.42
C LEU A 204 -14.55 -7.12 0.11
N LEU A 205 -13.67 -8.13 -0.02
CA LEU A 205 -12.27 -7.91 -0.36
C LEU A 205 -12.10 -7.49 -1.82
N LEU A 206 -12.70 -8.22 -2.76
CA LEU A 206 -12.62 -7.91 -4.19
C LEU A 206 -13.15 -6.50 -4.50
N ASP A 207 -14.22 -6.07 -3.85
CA ASP A 207 -14.77 -4.72 -3.99
C ASP A 207 -13.81 -3.65 -3.47
N SER A 208 -13.05 -3.97 -2.41
CA SER A 208 -12.01 -3.08 -1.91
C SER A 208 -10.86 -2.87 -2.90
N TYR A 209 -10.50 -3.86 -3.74
CA TYR A 209 -9.36 -3.76 -4.68
C TYR A 209 -9.44 -2.55 -5.61
N LYS A 210 -10.61 -2.29 -6.20
CA LYS A 210 -10.81 -1.20 -7.16
C LYS A 210 -10.59 0.17 -6.52
N LEU A 211 -10.96 0.32 -5.25
CA LEU A 211 -10.79 1.55 -4.48
C LEU A 211 -9.35 1.68 -3.95
N ASN A 212 -8.71 0.56 -3.61
CA ASN A 212 -7.39 0.52 -2.98
C ASN A 212 -6.23 0.96 -3.86
N ASN A 213 -6.20 0.55 -5.14
CA ASN A 213 -5.14 1.00 -6.07
C ASN A 213 -5.17 2.54 -6.23
N VAL A 214 -6.36 3.14 -6.20
CA VAL A 214 -6.55 4.59 -6.29
C VAL A 214 -6.04 5.30 -5.03
N ILE A 215 -6.15 4.69 -3.86
CA ILE A 215 -5.68 5.26 -2.58
C ILE A 215 -4.17 5.07 -2.40
N LYS A 216 -3.61 3.90 -2.77
CA LYS A 216 -2.21 3.55 -2.59
C LYS A 216 -1.26 4.39 -3.46
N ASP A 217 -1.55 4.49 -4.75
CA ASP A 217 -0.69 5.18 -5.71
C ASP A 217 -0.96 6.70 -5.78
N GLY A 218 -2.04 7.12 -5.12
CA GLY A 218 -2.59 8.46 -5.12
C GLY A 218 -3.73 8.62 -6.13
N ILE A 219 -4.72 9.41 -5.75
CA ILE A 219 -5.90 9.69 -6.55
C ILE A 219 -5.50 10.59 -7.71
N ASN A 220 -5.52 10.04 -8.91
CA ASN A 220 -5.26 10.78 -10.13
C ASN A 220 -6.35 11.84 -10.38
N VAL A 221 -5.97 13.12 -10.25
CA VAL A 221 -6.83 14.27 -10.48
C VAL A 221 -6.40 14.98 -11.76
N LEU A 222 -7.33 15.22 -12.67
CA LEU A 222 -7.10 15.96 -13.90
C LEU A 222 -7.80 17.31 -13.86
N ILE A 223 -7.08 18.40 -14.18
CA ILE A 223 -7.67 19.74 -14.29
C ILE A 223 -7.88 20.07 -15.77
N LEU A 224 -9.14 20.12 -16.20
CA LEU A 224 -9.54 20.43 -17.57
C LEU A 224 -10.17 21.83 -17.67
N GLY A 225 -10.20 22.36 -18.88
CA GLY A 225 -10.82 23.65 -19.20
C GLY A 225 -10.09 24.37 -20.33
N LYS A 226 -10.71 25.40 -20.89
CA LYS A 226 -10.13 26.21 -21.98
C LYS A 226 -8.81 26.90 -21.57
N PRO A 227 -7.98 27.37 -22.51
CA PRO A 227 -6.83 28.22 -22.18
C PRO A 227 -7.25 29.43 -21.34
N ASN A 228 -6.40 29.86 -20.41
CA ASN A 228 -6.59 31.06 -19.57
C ASN A 228 -7.81 31.10 -18.62
N VAL A 229 -8.47 29.96 -18.37
CA VAL A 229 -9.55 29.84 -17.36
C VAL A 229 -9.04 29.84 -15.91
N GLY A 230 -7.73 29.80 -15.69
CA GLY A 230 -7.09 29.84 -14.37
C GLY A 230 -6.77 28.47 -13.76
N LYS A 231 -6.54 27.44 -14.59
CA LYS A 231 -6.12 26.09 -14.15
C LYS A 231 -4.85 26.12 -13.30
N SER A 232 -3.81 26.82 -13.76
CA SER A 232 -2.52 26.95 -13.04
C SER A 232 -2.69 27.67 -11.70
N THR A 233 -3.55 28.67 -11.63
CA THR A 233 -3.84 29.42 -10.40
C THR A 233 -4.54 28.55 -9.37
N ILE A 234 -5.52 27.72 -9.80
CA ILE A 234 -6.18 26.76 -8.92
C ILE A 234 -5.19 25.72 -8.39
N LEU A 235 -4.37 25.14 -9.28
CA LEU A 235 -3.35 24.15 -8.92
C LEU A 235 -2.37 24.73 -7.89
N ASN A 236 -1.80 25.90 -8.16
CA ASN A 236 -0.87 26.55 -7.25
C ASN A 236 -1.53 26.88 -5.91
N GLY A 237 -2.77 27.39 -5.90
CA GLY A 237 -3.52 27.64 -4.67
C GLY A 237 -3.74 26.36 -3.84
N LEU A 238 -4.05 25.23 -4.51
CA LEU A 238 -4.19 23.94 -3.84
C LEU A 238 -2.85 23.43 -3.26
N LEU A 239 -1.74 23.61 -3.97
CA LEU A 239 -0.39 23.21 -3.55
C LEU A 239 0.18 24.09 -2.43
N GLU A 240 0.00 25.42 -2.49
CA GLU A 240 0.59 26.38 -1.56
C GLU A 240 -0.01 26.28 -0.15
N GLU A 241 -1.33 26.04 -0.02
CA GLU A 241 -1.93 25.81 1.30
C GLU A 241 -1.46 24.50 1.95
N ASP A 242 -1.05 23.49 1.18
CA ASP A 242 -0.56 22.21 1.71
C ASP A 242 0.92 22.25 2.10
N LYS A 243 1.73 23.04 1.37
CA LYS A 243 3.13 23.30 1.73
C LYS A 243 3.28 23.94 3.11
N ALA A 244 2.26 24.66 3.60
CA ALA A 244 2.27 25.26 4.94
C ALA A 244 2.24 24.25 6.10
N ILE A 245 1.97 22.96 5.84
CA ILE A 245 1.86 21.90 6.86
C ILE A 245 3.11 21.01 6.90
N ILE A 246 3.95 21.02 5.84
CA ILE A 246 5.13 20.17 5.74
C ILE A 246 6.36 20.95 6.22
N SER A 247 6.81 20.59 7.43
CA SER A 247 8.04 21.06 8.09
C SER A 247 9.30 20.97 7.21
N ASP A 248 10.22 21.92 7.42
CA ASP A 248 11.57 22.03 6.83
C ASP A 248 12.51 20.87 7.23
N ILE A 249 12.18 19.62 6.92
CA ILE A 249 13.07 18.48 7.14
C ILE A 249 13.97 18.30 5.90
N PRO A 250 15.29 18.51 5.99
CA PRO A 250 16.20 18.29 4.87
C PRO A 250 16.34 16.78 4.61
N GLY A 251 16.09 16.34 3.37
CA GLY A 251 16.44 14.99 2.91
C GLY A 251 15.29 14.02 2.63
N THR A 252 14.03 14.44 2.69
CA THR A 252 12.96 13.69 1.99
C THR A 252 13.17 13.89 0.50
N THR A 253 13.20 12.81 -0.28
CA THR A 253 13.52 12.80 -1.72
C THR A 253 12.76 13.90 -2.46
N ARG A 254 13.48 15.00 -2.71
CA ARG A 254 12.99 16.28 -3.21
C ARG A 254 12.72 16.27 -4.72
N ASP A 255 12.81 15.12 -5.38
CA ASP A 255 13.02 15.07 -6.83
C ASP A 255 11.85 14.47 -7.65
N VAL A 256 10.65 14.22 -7.06
CA VAL A 256 9.51 13.61 -7.80
C VAL A 256 8.10 14.17 -7.50
N LEU A 257 7.92 15.15 -6.60
CA LEU A 257 6.58 15.48 -6.05
C LEU A 257 6.10 16.94 -6.30
N GLU A 258 6.30 17.49 -7.50
CA GLU A 258 5.80 18.86 -7.80
C GLU A 258 4.27 18.94 -8.01
N ASP A 259 3.57 17.82 -8.15
CA ASP A 259 2.15 17.75 -8.52
C ASP A 259 1.29 16.90 -7.56
N THR A 260 1.66 16.79 -6.27
CA THR A 260 0.89 16.01 -5.28
C THR A 260 0.49 16.81 -4.05
N ILE A 261 -0.72 16.57 -3.51
CA ILE A 261 -1.22 17.16 -2.26
C ILE A 261 -1.96 16.11 -1.42
N THR A 262 -2.10 16.34 -0.12
CA THR A 262 -2.91 15.48 0.76
C THR A 262 -4.20 16.19 1.16
N ILE A 263 -5.36 15.65 0.75
CA ILE A 263 -6.67 16.17 1.13
C ILE A 263 -7.45 15.09 1.89
N GLY A 264 -7.86 15.39 3.13
CA GLY A 264 -8.65 14.47 3.95
C GLY A 264 -7.98 13.12 4.21
N GLY A 265 -6.65 13.13 4.36
CA GLY A 265 -5.86 11.91 4.57
C GLY A 265 -5.58 11.09 3.31
N ASN A 266 -5.96 11.57 2.12
CA ASN A 266 -5.72 10.91 0.83
C ASN A 266 -4.69 11.69 0.00
N LEU A 267 -3.75 10.98 -0.63
CA LEU A 267 -2.79 11.56 -1.58
C LEU A 267 -3.49 11.79 -2.92
N LEU A 268 -3.45 13.02 -3.44
CA LEU A 268 -3.93 13.37 -4.77
C LEU A 268 -2.71 13.63 -5.66
N ARG A 269 -2.74 13.09 -6.88
CA ARG A 269 -1.73 13.29 -7.90
C ARG A 269 -2.34 14.01 -9.09
N PHE A 270 -1.87 15.21 -9.39
CA PHE A 270 -2.32 15.96 -10.56
C PHE A 270 -1.60 15.43 -11.80
N ILE A 271 -2.36 14.89 -12.75
CA ILE A 271 -1.77 14.33 -13.98
C ILE A 271 -1.37 15.47 -14.93
N ASP A 272 -0.09 15.46 -15.31
CA ASP A 272 0.55 16.19 -16.40
C ASP A 272 0.01 17.61 -16.63
N THR A 273 0.45 18.49 -15.72
CA THR A 273 0.29 19.93 -15.81
C THR A 273 1.45 20.55 -16.61
N ALA A 274 2.31 19.78 -17.29
CA ALA A 274 3.42 20.36 -18.06
C ALA A 274 2.92 21.24 -19.23
N GLY A 275 1.75 20.92 -19.80
CA GLY A 275 1.01 21.80 -20.73
C GLY A 275 0.34 23.02 -20.07
N ILE A 276 0.28 23.07 -18.75
CA ILE A 276 -0.23 24.18 -17.95
C ILE A 276 0.89 25.20 -17.64
N ARG A 277 2.18 24.81 -17.77
CA ARG A 277 3.33 25.67 -17.43
C ARG A 277 4.09 26.27 -18.62
N LYS A 278 3.93 25.81 -19.87
CA LYS A 278 4.43 26.50 -21.08
C LYS A 278 3.95 25.78 -22.34
N THR A 279 3.13 26.42 -23.16
CA THR A 279 3.22 26.42 -24.64
C THR A 279 2.07 27.23 -25.23
N ASP A 280 2.38 28.46 -25.62
CA ASP A 280 1.79 29.04 -26.84
C ASP A 280 2.42 28.26 -28.01
N ASP A 281 1.75 27.25 -28.56
CA ASP A 281 1.68 26.99 -30.01
C ASP A 281 1.14 25.59 -30.39
N LYS A 282 0.24 25.64 -31.38
CA LYS A 282 -0.22 24.63 -32.35
C LYS A 282 0.14 23.15 -32.12
N ILE A 283 -0.72 22.36 -31.47
CA ILE A 283 -0.82 20.91 -31.71
C ILE A 283 -2.29 20.42 -31.55
N GLU A 284 -3.09 20.49 -32.62
CA GLU A 284 -4.55 20.29 -32.55
C GLU A 284 -5.07 18.90 -32.98
N LYS A 285 -4.22 17.86 -33.00
CA LYS A 285 -4.67 16.45 -33.12
C LYS A 285 -4.04 15.53 -32.07
N ILE A 286 -2.73 15.66 -31.83
CA ILE A 286 -2.02 14.91 -30.77
C ILE A 286 -2.52 15.33 -29.37
N GLY A 287 -3.02 16.57 -29.21
CA GLY A 287 -3.60 17.04 -27.95
C GLY A 287 -4.92 16.36 -27.58
N ILE A 288 -5.73 15.94 -28.55
CA ILE A 288 -7.04 15.31 -28.30
C ILE A 288 -6.84 13.86 -27.83
N GLU A 289 -6.04 13.05 -28.53
CA GLU A 289 -5.73 11.67 -28.10
C GLU A 289 -5.02 11.64 -26.75
N LYS A 290 -4.09 12.57 -26.49
CA LYS A 290 -3.45 12.72 -25.18
C LYS A 290 -4.46 13.08 -24.09
N ALA A 291 -5.37 14.02 -24.35
CA ALA A 291 -6.41 14.40 -23.39
C ALA A 291 -7.37 13.23 -23.10
N LEU A 292 -7.76 12.46 -24.13
CA LEU A 292 -8.60 11.27 -23.96
C LEU A 292 -7.91 10.20 -23.10
N ASN A 293 -6.64 9.90 -23.37
CA ASN A 293 -5.85 8.97 -22.56
C ASN A 293 -5.69 9.44 -21.10
N GLN A 294 -5.60 10.75 -20.86
CA GLN A 294 -5.53 11.31 -19.50
C GLN A 294 -6.88 11.26 -18.79
N ILE A 295 -7.99 11.49 -19.50
CA ILE A 295 -9.36 11.35 -18.97
C ILE A 295 -9.61 9.91 -18.51
N GLU A 296 -9.15 8.91 -19.28
CA GLU A 296 -9.27 7.50 -18.88
C GLU A 296 -8.52 7.19 -17.58
N LYS A 297 -7.32 7.75 -17.39
CA LYS A 297 -6.49 7.56 -16.19
C LYS A 297 -6.95 8.36 -14.98
N ALA A 298 -7.76 9.40 -15.18
CA ALA A 298 -8.25 10.25 -14.10
C ALA A 298 -9.35 9.52 -13.30
N ALA A 299 -9.17 9.50 -11.98
CA ALA A 299 -10.18 9.10 -11.01
C ALA A 299 -11.14 10.25 -10.69
N LEU A 300 -10.67 11.49 -10.78
CA LEU A 300 -11.44 12.72 -10.59
C LEU A 300 -11.05 13.78 -11.62
N ILE A 301 -12.03 14.46 -12.20
CA ILE A 301 -11.82 15.56 -13.13
C ILE A 301 -12.34 16.86 -12.51
N LEU A 302 -11.48 17.87 -12.44
CA LEU A 302 -11.84 19.25 -12.11
C LEU A 302 -12.00 20.01 -13.44
N TYR A 303 -13.24 20.25 -13.86
CA TYR A 303 -13.51 20.96 -15.10
C TYR A 303 -13.75 22.45 -14.81
N VAL A 304 -12.86 23.31 -15.31
CA VAL A 304 -12.78 24.73 -14.97
C VAL A 304 -13.29 25.60 -16.11
N PHE A 305 -14.25 26.47 -15.78
CA PHE A 305 -14.79 27.50 -16.67
C PHE A 305 -14.35 28.89 -16.19
N ASP A 306 -14.19 29.83 -17.13
CA ASP A 306 -14.05 31.25 -16.82
C ASP A 306 -15.45 31.89 -16.82
N LEU A 307 -15.95 32.29 -15.66
CA LEU A 307 -17.32 32.82 -15.51
C LEU A 307 -17.57 34.10 -16.33
N ASN A 308 -16.52 34.83 -16.75
CA ASN A 308 -16.67 36.07 -17.50
C ASN A 308 -16.69 35.87 -19.02
N LYS A 309 -16.15 34.73 -19.50
CA LYS A 309 -15.98 34.44 -20.93
C LYS A 309 -16.90 33.33 -21.45
N THR A 310 -17.65 32.71 -20.54
CA THR A 310 -18.50 31.57 -20.86
C THR A 310 -19.94 32.02 -21.08
N ASN A 311 -20.65 31.39 -22.02
CA ASN A 311 -22.10 31.56 -22.19
C ASN A 311 -22.84 30.25 -21.84
N VAL A 312 -24.15 30.36 -21.60
CA VAL A 312 -24.97 29.22 -21.14
C VAL A 312 -25.02 28.10 -22.19
N ASP A 313 -25.11 28.43 -23.48
CA ASP A 313 -25.18 27.44 -24.56
C ASP A 313 -23.90 26.61 -24.72
N ALA A 314 -22.72 27.20 -24.45
CA ALA A 314 -21.46 26.44 -24.47
C ALA A 314 -21.32 25.58 -23.20
N LEU A 315 -21.78 26.08 -22.05
CA LEU A 315 -21.85 25.29 -20.81
C LEU A 315 -22.69 24.04 -20.99
N GLU A 316 -23.90 24.18 -21.53
CA GLU A 316 -24.80 23.03 -21.74
C GLU A 316 -24.21 21.98 -22.68
N ARG A 317 -23.56 22.42 -23.77
CA ARG A 317 -22.87 21.50 -24.68
C ARG A 317 -21.69 20.77 -24.02
N GLU A 318 -20.90 21.46 -23.21
CA GLU A 318 -19.76 20.86 -22.52
C GLU A 318 -20.19 19.96 -21.35
N LEU A 319 -21.27 20.31 -20.64
CA LEU A 319 -21.85 19.52 -19.53
C LEU A 319 -22.52 18.23 -19.99
N ASN A 320 -23.15 18.23 -21.18
CA ASN A 320 -23.84 17.09 -21.76
C ASN A 320 -22.95 16.21 -22.66
N ASN A 321 -21.64 16.44 -22.65
CA ASN A 321 -20.73 15.69 -23.52
C ASN A 321 -20.56 14.25 -23.03
N ASP A 322 -20.86 13.28 -23.89
CA ASP A 322 -20.83 11.84 -23.58
C ASP A 322 -19.46 11.32 -23.11
N LEU A 323 -18.37 12.01 -23.48
CA LEU A 323 -17.01 11.73 -23.00
C LEU A 323 -16.89 11.74 -21.47
N PHE A 324 -17.82 12.40 -20.79
CA PHE A 324 -17.84 12.60 -19.36
C PHE A 324 -18.85 11.73 -18.60
N ASN A 325 -19.73 11.01 -19.31
CA ASN A 325 -20.90 10.31 -18.73
C ASN A 325 -20.57 9.09 -17.84
N LYS A 326 -19.29 8.76 -17.64
CA LYS A 326 -18.84 7.65 -16.77
C LYS A 326 -17.74 8.05 -15.78
N LYS A 327 -17.43 9.34 -15.68
CA LYS A 327 -16.33 9.85 -14.86
C LYS A 327 -16.85 10.71 -13.71
N HIS A 328 -16.06 10.73 -12.65
CA HIS A 328 -16.29 11.61 -11.51
C HIS A 328 -15.81 13.02 -11.86
N ILE A 329 -16.74 13.98 -11.97
CA ILE A 329 -16.43 15.34 -12.40
C ILE A 329 -16.97 16.36 -11.42
N ILE A 330 -16.13 17.35 -11.12
CA ILE A 330 -16.50 18.57 -10.40
C ILE A 330 -16.37 19.73 -11.37
N TYR A 331 -17.50 20.36 -11.68
CA TYR A 331 -17.56 21.57 -12.49
C TYR A 331 -17.33 22.81 -11.62
N ILE A 332 -16.38 23.66 -12.04
CA ILE A 332 -15.89 24.81 -11.29
C ILE A 332 -15.96 26.06 -12.16
N GLY A 333 -16.73 27.06 -11.76
CA GLY A 333 -16.70 28.39 -12.34
C GLY A 333 -15.66 29.24 -11.62
N ASN A 334 -14.55 29.55 -12.28
CA ASN A 334 -13.49 30.38 -11.74
C ASN A 334 -13.68 31.87 -12.10
N LYS A 335 -12.90 32.74 -11.43
CA LYS A 335 -12.94 34.21 -11.54
C LYS A 335 -14.26 34.83 -11.07
N GLY A 336 -14.86 34.24 -10.04
CA GLY A 336 -16.11 34.72 -9.45
C GLY A 336 -16.03 36.09 -8.76
N ASP A 337 -14.82 36.62 -8.59
CA ASP A 337 -14.53 37.99 -8.11
C ASP A 337 -14.79 39.07 -9.16
N LEU A 338 -14.87 38.69 -10.44
CA LEU A 338 -15.07 39.61 -11.56
C LEU A 338 -16.55 39.72 -11.95
N LYS A 339 -16.86 40.62 -12.88
CA LYS A 339 -18.24 40.87 -13.32
C LYS A 339 -18.76 39.73 -14.20
N ILE A 340 -19.68 38.93 -13.65
CA ILE A 340 -20.31 37.78 -14.31
C ILE A 340 -21.59 38.21 -15.04
N CYS A 341 -21.89 37.57 -16.17
CA CYS A 341 -23.20 37.72 -16.84
C CYS A 341 -24.32 37.12 -15.96
N LYS A 342 -25.44 37.83 -15.80
CA LYS A 342 -26.57 37.40 -14.96
C LYS A 342 -27.10 36.00 -15.33
N GLU A 343 -27.16 35.69 -16.63
CA GLU A 343 -27.63 34.40 -17.13
C GLU A 343 -26.71 33.24 -16.70
N VAL A 344 -25.39 33.44 -16.78
CA VAL A 344 -24.39 32.46 -16.34
C VAL A 344 -24.43 32.28 -14.82
N ASP A 345 -24.61 33.37 -14.09
CA ASP A 345 -24.70 33.35 -12.63
C ASP A 345 -25.95 32.60 -12.12
N LEU A 346 -27.09 32.82 -12.78
CA LEU A 346 -28.34 32.08 -12.54
C LEU A 346 -28.18 30.60 -12.90
N TYR A 347 -27.52 30.30 -14.02
CA TYR A 347 -27.30 28.91 -14.45
C TYR A 347 -26.49 28.10 -13.42
N PHE A 348 -25.35 28.64 -12.97
CA PHE A 348 -24.52 28.01 -11.93
C PHE A 348 -25.29 27.80 -10.62
N SER A 349 -26.11 28.79 -10.24
CA SER A 349 -26.94 28.71 -9.03
C SER A 349 -28.03 27.63 -9.14
N ASN A 350 -28.74 27.59 -10.27
CA ASN A 350 -29.83 26.62 -10.52
C ASN A 350 -29.32 25.17 -10.58
N LYS A 351 -28.17 24.95 -11.22
CA LYS A 351 -27.53 23.63 -11.32
C LYS A 351 -26.67 23.29 -10.09
N LYS A 352 -26.63 24.16 -9.07
CA LYS A 352 -25.82 24.02 -7.84
C LYS A 352 -24.31 23.81 -8.10
N LEU A 353 -23.81 24.35 -9.20
CA LEU A 353 -22.40 24.31 -9.57
C LEU A 353 -21.60 25.29 -8.70
N LYS A 354 -20.31 25.02 -8.49
CA LYS A 354 -19.48 25.86 -7.62
C LYS A 354 -18.83 27.00 -8.37
N LYS A 355 -18.89 28.19 -7.74
CA LYS A 355 -18.18 29.40 -8.15
C LYS A 355 -17.03 29.63 -7.16
N ILE A 356 -15.85 29.93 -7.68
CA ILE A 356 -14.65 30.25 -6.89
C ILE A 356 -13.91 31.43 -7.51
N SER A 357 -13.11 32.12 -6.69
CA SER A 357 -11.97 32.87 -7.17
C SER A 357 -10.69 32.15 -6.78
N ALA A 358 -9.90 31.70 -7.75
CA ALA A 358 -8.64 31.01 -7.48
C ALA A 358 -7.62 31.87 -6.73
N ASN A 359 -7.76 33.19 -6.74
CA ASN A 359 -6.91 34.12 -5.97
C ASN A 359 -7.38 34.29 -4.52
N ASN A 360 -8.54 33.74 -4.14
CA ASN A 360 -9.09 33.83 -2.80
C ASN A 360 -8.90 32.52 -2.03
N ASN A 361 -8.05 32.56 -1.00
CA ASN A 361 -7.75 31.38 -0.17
C ASN A 361 -9.00 30.74 0.45
N ASN A 362 -10.03 31.52 0.80
CA ASN A 362 -11.26 30.95 1.37
C ASN A 362 -12.01 30.07 0.35
N ASP A 363 -11.97 30.43 -0.93
CA ASP A 363 -12.61 29.64 -1.97
C ASP A 363 -11.79 28.40 -2.33
N ILE A 364 -10.45 28.47 -2.25
CA ILE A 364 -9.58 27.30 -2.34
C ILE A 364 -9.86 26.31 -1.20
N LYS A 365 -10.05 26.77 0.05
CA LYS A 365 -10.47 25.91 1.17
C LYS A 365 -11.80 25.22 0.92
N LYS A 366 -12.79 25.94 0.40
CA LYS A 366 -14.09 25.35 0.02
C LYS A 366 -13.93 24.30 -1.08
N LEU A 367 -13.05 24.55 -2.05
CA LEU A 367 -12.74 23.59 -3.10
C LEU A 367 -12.07 22.33 -2.51
N LYS A 368 -11.11 22.46 -1.60
CA LYS A 368 -10.50 21.32 -0.89
C LYS A 368 -11.55 20.50 -0.15
N ASN A 369 -12.46 21.14 0.58
CA ASN A 369 -13.55 20.45 1.28
C ASN A 369 -14.50 19.73 0.33
N LEU A 370 -14.78 20.32 -0.83
CA LEU A 370 -15.63 19.68 -1.84
C LEU A 370 -14.95 18.46 -2.44
N ILE A 371 -13.66 18.58 -2.81
CA ILE A 371 -12.85 17.47 -3.29
C ILE A 371 -12.83 16.35 -2.25
N ASN A 372 -12.59 16.68 -0.97
CA ASN A 372 -12.63 15.72 0.13
C ASN A 372 -13.98 14.99 0.23
N ASN A 373 -15.08 15.73 0.29
CA ASN A 373 -16.43 15.15 0.37
C ASN A 373 -16.76 14.28 -0.85
N TYR A 374 -16.22 14.63 -2.02
CA TYR A 374 -16.40 13.83 -3.22
C TYR A 374 -15.63 12.51 -3.11
N ILE A 375 -14.37 12.56 -2.67
CA ILE A 375 -13.53 11.39 -2.44
C ILE A 375 -14.17 10.48 -1.40
N THR A 376 -14.59 11.01 -0.25
CA THR A 376 -15.20 10.22 0.83
C THR A 376 -16.55 9.63 0.49
N LYS A 377 -17.29 10.21 -0.47
CA LYS A 377 -18.60 9.67 -0.87
C LYS A 377 -18.50 8.66 -2.01
N ASN A 378 -17.56 8.83 -2.94
CA ASN A 378 -17.53 8.07 -4.19
C ASN A 378 -16.30 7.17 -4.33
N LEU A 379 -15.19 7.48 -3.65
CA LEU A 379 -13.89 6.83 -3.84
C LEU A 379 -13.36 6.13 -2.58
N VAL A 380 -13.92 6.44 -1.41
CA VAL A 380 -13.56 5.80 -0.14
C VAL A 380 -14.85 5.34 0.52
N SER A 381 -15.07 4.03 0.64
CA SER A 381 -16.15 3.52 1.50
C SER A 381 -15.69 3.54 2.96
N SER A 382 -16.59 3.87 3.89
CA SER A 382 -16.30 3.88 5.33
C SER A 382 -15.79 2.53 5.87
N ASP A 383 -16.03 1.45 5.13
CA ASP A 383 -15.63 0.08 5.49
C ASP A 383 -14.34 -0.38 4.79
N SER A 384 -13.75 0.42 3.90
CA SER A 384 -12.51 0.08 3.16
C SER A 384 -11.24 0.24 4.00
N SER A 385 -11.15 -0.51 5.10
CA SER A 385 -9.97 -0.58 5.97
C SER A 385 -8.92 -1.60 5.51
N ILE A 386 -9.19 -2.30 4.40
CA ILE A 386 -8.44 -3.48 3.95
C ILE A 386 -7.80 -3.17 2.61
N MET A 387 -6.49 -3.37 2.50
CA MET A 387 -5.71 -3.17 1.28
C MET A 387 -5.30 -4.52 0.68
N ILE A 388 -5.96 -4.94 -0.40
CA ILE A 388 -5.54 -6.13 -1.15
C ILE A 388 -4.70 -5.73 -2.36
N ASN A 389 -3.61 -6.46 -2.60
CA ASN A 389 -2.74 -6.26 -3.76
C ASN A 389 -3.19 -7.11 -4.95
N GLU A 390 -2.55 -6.95 -6.10
CA GLU A 390 -2.88 -7.68 -7.34
C GLU A 390 -2.78 -9.20 -7.17
N ARG A 391 -1.83 -9.68 -6.37
CA ARG A 391 -1.66 -11.09 -6.04
C ARG A 391 -2.86 -11.63 -5.26
N HIS A 392 -3.27 -10.92 -4.20
CA HIS A 392 -4.48 -11.23 -3.45
C HIS A 392 -5.71 -11.22 -4.36
N PHE A 393 -5.85 -10.21 -5.21
CA PHE A 393 -6.98 -10.12 -6.15
C PHE A 393 -7.06 -11.34 -7.07
N ALA A 394 -5.92 -11.79 -7.62
CA ALA A 394 -5.85 -12.99 -8.45
C ALA A 394 -6.28 -14.25 -7.68
N SER A 395 -5.70 -14.48 -6.49
CA SER A 395 -6.07 -15.63 -5.64
C SER A 395 -7.54 -15.58 -5.21
N LEU A 396 -8.06 -14.42 -4.80
CA LEU A 396 -9.47 -14.23 -4.39
C LEU A 396 -10.46 -14.44 -5.56
N THR A 397 -10.05 -14.10 -6.79
CA THR A 397 -10.84 -14.40 -7.99
C THR A 397 -10.92 -15.90 -8.25
N ASN A 398 -9.81 -16.62 -8.03
CA ASN A 398 -9.78 -18.07 -8.13
C ASN A 398 -10.60 -18.73 -7.01
N VAL A 399 -10.51 -18.23 -5.76
CA VAL A 399 -11.39 -18.66 -4.65
C VAL A 399 -12.86 -18.51 -5.04
N ASN A 400 -13.26 -17.36 -5.57
CA ASN A 400 -14.64 -17.14 -6.01
C ASN A 400 -15.08 -18.20 -7.04
N THR A 401 -14.21 -18.51 -8.00
CA THR A 401 -14.48 -19.49 -9.05
C THR A 401 -14.65 -20.90 -8.45
N SER A 402 -13.69 -21.34 -7.63
CA SER A 402 -13.73 -22.66 -6.98
C SER A 402 -14.95 -22.80 -6.08
N ILE A 403 -15.25 -21.82 -5.23
CA ILE A 403 -16.38 -21.87 -4.30
C ILE A 403 -17.72 -21.90 -5.05
N ASN A 404 -17.86 -21.12 -6.13
CA ASN A 404 -19.07 -21.18 -6.96
C ASN A 404 -19.24 -22.53 -7.67
N ASN A 405 -18.14 -23.18 -8.08
CA ASN A 405 -18.19 -24.54 -8.61
C ASN A 405 -18.68 -25.54 -7.54
N VAL A 406 -18.16 -25.46 -6.30
CA VAL A 406 -18.64 -26.29 -5.18
C VAL A 406 -20.16 -26.10 -4.99
N LYS A 407 -20.64 -24.85 -4.91
CA LYS A 407 -22.09 -24.58 -4.75
C LYS A 407 -22.93 -25.12 -5.90
N LYS A 408 -22.44 -25.03 -7.14
CA LYS A 408 -23.12 -25.58 -8.32
C LYS A 408 -23.19 -27.10 -8.26
N ASN A 409 -22.09 -27.75 -7.90
CA ASN A 409 -21.98 -29.20 -7.81
C ASN A 409 -22.84 -29.76 -6.66
N LEU A 410 -22.96 -29.03 -5.54
CA LEU A 410 -23.87 -29.35 -4.44
C LEU A 410 -25.33 -29.34 -4.90
N LYS A 411 -25.77 -28.26 -5.56
CA LYS A 411 -27.14 -28.13 -6.08
C LYS A 411 -27.49 -29.20 -7.10
N ASN A 412 -26.54 -29.57 -7.95
CA ASN A 412 -26.75 -30.56 -9.00
C ASN A 412 -26.64 -32.01 -8.49
N LYS A 413 -26.42 -32.23 -7.19
CA LYS A 413 -26.13 -33.55 -6.61
C LYS A 413 -25.04 -34.29 -7.40
N SER A 414 -23.99 -33.56 -7.77
CA SER A 414 -22.85 -34.09 -8.52
C SER A 414 -22.02 -35.02 -7.65
N ASN A 415 -21.16 -35.84 -8.28
CA ASN A 415 -20.28 -36.77 -7.56
C ASN A 415 -19.44 -36.02 -6.52
N ILE A 416 -19.33 -36.59 -5.31
CA ILE A 416 -18.58 -36.07 -4.18
C ILE A 416 -17.09 -35.87 -4.53
N ASP A 417 -16.56 -36.66 -5.48
CA ASP A 417 -15.19 -36.49 -6.00
C ASP A 417 -14.92 -35.07 -6.55
N LEU A 418 -15.88 -34.53 -7.31
CA LEU A 418 -15.77 -33.20 -7.89
C LEU A 418 -15.86 -32.12 -6.82
N LEU A 419 -16.68 -32.34 -5.78
CA LEU A 419 -16.79 -31.45 -4.63
C LEU A 419 -15.48 -31.38 -3.86
N ALA A 420 -14.88 -32.53 -3.53
CA ALA A 420 -13.60 -32.59 -2.82
C ALA A 420 -12.48 -31.90 -3.61
N LEU A 421 -12.45 -32.09 -4.93
CA LEU A 421 -11.45 -31.45 -5.80
C LEU A 421 -11.60 -29.91 -5.82
N ASP A 422 -12.82 -29.39 -6.01
CA ASP A 422 -13.05 -27.94 -6.03
C ASP A 422 -12.78 -27.28 -4.66
N ILE A 423 -13.10 -27.98 -3.55
CA ILE A 423 -12.75 -27.55 -2.19
C ILE A 423 -11.23 -27.49 -2.03
N LYS A 424 -10.49 -28.49 -2.53
CA LYS A 424 -9.02 -28.49 -2.52
C LYS A 424 -8.43 -27.31 -3.29
N TYR A 425 -9.01 -26.94 -4.43
CA TYR A 425 -8.59 -25.74 -5.16
C TYR A 425 -8.87 -24.46 -4.35
N ALA A 426 -10.05 -24.32 -3.76
CA ALA A 426 -10.38 -23.17 -2.92
C ALA A 426 -9.41 -23.05 -1.72
N LEU A 427 -9.11 -24.18 -1.05
CA LEU A 427 -8.13 -24.23 0.02
C LEU A 427 -6.76 -23.75 -0.48
N ASN A 428 -6.26 -24.27 -1.60
CA ASN A 428 -4.96 -23.86 -2.14
C ASN A 428 -4.89 -22.35 -2.39
N HIS A 429 -5.90 -21.76 -3.04
CA HIS A 429 -5.94 -20.33 -3.30
C HIS A 429 -6.07 -19.47 -2.03
N LEU A 430 -6.78 -19.94 -1.00
CA LEU A 430 -6.78 -19.27 0.31
C LEU A 430 -5.40 -19.34 0.99
N GLY A 431 -4.71 -20.48 0.87
CA GLY A 431 -3.36 -20.68 1.42
C GLY A 431 -2.28 -19.86 0.71
N GLU A 432 -2.46 -19.56 -0.57
CA GLU A 432 -1.59 -18.65 -1.33
C GLU A 432 -1.58 -17.23 -0.75
N ILE A 433 -2.72 -16.75 -0.26
CA ILE A 433 -2.86 -15.39 0.28
C ILE A 433 -2.00 -15.22 1.54
N THR A 434 -2.11 -16.15 2.48
CA THR A 434 -1.34 -16.14 3.74
C THR A 434 0.09 -16.64 3.57
N GLY A 435 0.41 -17.30 2.46
CA GLY A 435 1.71 -17.91 2.20
C GLY A 435 1.91 -19.26 2.90
N GLU A 436 0.85 -19.89 3.42
CA GLU A 436 0.87 -21.29 3.84
C GLU A 436 1.18 -22.23 2.67
N ILE A 437 0.80 -21.82 1.46
CA ILE A 437 1.13 -22.48 0.20
C ILE A 437 1.76 -21.42 -0.69
N SER A 438 3.06 -21.50 -0.96
CA SER A 438 3.73 -20.54 -1.84
C SER A 438 4.90 -21.18 -2.58
N ASN A 439 5.19 -20.67 -3.78
CA ASN A 439 6.35 -21.08 -4.56
C ASN A 439 7.53 -20.11 -4.31
N GLU A 440 8.76 -20.62 -4.32
CA GLU A 440 9.99 -19.85 -4.07
C GLU A 440 10.13 -18.64 -5.01
N GLU A 441 9.68 -18.75 -6.26
CA GLU A 441 9.74 -17.68 -7.25
C GLU A 441 8.83 -16.49 -6.88
N ILE A 442 7.63 -16.78 -6.34
CA ILE A 442 6.68 -15.75 -5.88
C ILE A 442 7.26 -15.02 -4.67
N LEU A 443 7.80 -15.78 -3.71
CA LEU A 443 8.49 -15.22 -2.55
C LEU A 443 9.66 -14.33 -2.99
N GLY A 444 10.50 -14.81 -3.91
CA GLY A 444 11.61 -14.05 -4.47
C GLY A 444 11.17 -12.71 -5.08
N ASN A 445 10.11 -12.73 -5.89
CA ASN A 445 9.57 -11.50 -6.50
C ASN A 445 9.05 -10.51 -5.45
N ILE A 446 8.32 -10.97 -4.43
CA ILE A 446 7.79 -10.11 -3.36
C ILE A 446 8.93 -9.44 -2.59
N PHE A 447 9.87 -10.21 -2.04
CA PHE A 447 10.93 -9.67 -1.20
C PHE A 447 11.98 -8.86 -1.99
N SER A 448 12.11 -9.09 -3.31
CA SER A 448 12.99 -8.27 -4.16
C SER A 448 12.58 -6.79 -4.24
N LYS A 449 11.30 -6.48 -3.98
CA LYS A 449 10.75 -5.12 -3.99
C LYS A 449 11.02 -4.36 -2.69
N PHE A 450 11.49 -5.03 -1.64
CA PHE A 450 11.79 -4.42 -0.35
C PHE A 450 13.15 -3.71 -0.36
N CYS A 451 13.35 -2.82 0.60
CA CYS A 451 14.65 -2.22 0.85
C CYS A 451 15.65 -3.25 1.42
N ILE A 452 16.94 -2.97 1.23
CA ILE A 452 18.02 -3.66 1.95
C ILE A 452 17.95 -3.21 3.42
N GLY A 453 18.15 -4.14 4.36
CA GLY A 453 18.05 -3.84 5.81
C GLY A 453 16.66 -4.02 6.41
N LYS A 454 15.72 -4.51 5.60
CA LYS A 454 14.39 -4.93 6.02
C LYS A 454 14.12 -6.37 5.66
#